data_AF-A0A3B8L1V4-F1
#
_entry.id   AF-A0A3B8L1V4-F1
#
_cell.length_a   1.000
_cell.length_b   1.000
_cell.length_c   1.000
_cell.angle_alpha   90.00
_cell.angle_beta   90.00
_cell.angle_gamma   90.00
#
_symmetry.space_group_name_H-M   'P 1'
#
loop_
_entity.id
_entity.type
_entity.pdbx_description
1 polymer ?
#
loop_
_entity_poly.entity_id
_entity_poly.type
_entity_poly.pdbx_seq_one_letter_code
_entity_poly.pdbx_strand_id
1 'polypeptide(L)'
;MGGLVLMLCCAHPLFRRTTVLVFAAACLVFTGCSRTQYRIQADEDAYGVISERNADPRWKADDFAIDMDPRSRFFDPNDPDRSPMPEDDPTSQQYMLEVNGMSGWDHWNDNGQRKELENPTWKQALGDYAELTESGELILDIDSSVQLAYMHSPTHQNQLETLYLSALDVTAERFRLDTQYYGGFGTAFSHNGSLYPASLSYDAASGKYVVSGPSRGIESNRLTVGSSSANPTVQVERSLATAGQLLAGFANSFVFEFSGGDASLSSSLANFVFVQPLLRGAGRDIALEELTRDERALLGNLRAYGQFRQGFYTQVAIGESGVSGPQRGGQSTSIQVASGAGGVGGYIGLLQDLQQIRNSEDNLEEQLNLLSQTIALEESGLIDLVQVDLLR
;
A
#
# COMPACT_ATOMS: atom_id res chain seq x y z
N MET A 1 -56.62 36.15 -26.43
CA MET A 1 -57.37 34.95 -26.02
C MET A 1 -56.45 33.76 -26.28
N GLY A 2 -55.96 32.96 -25.35
CA GLY A 2 -56.08 32.89 -23.89
C GLY A 2 -54.75 32.37 -23.32
N GLY A 3 -54.38 32.85 -22.13
CA GLY A 3 -53.16 32.46 -21.43
C GLY A 3 -53.34 31.12 -20.72
N LEU A 4 -52.34 30.25 -20.83
CA LEU A 4 -52.23 29.01 -20.08
C LEU A 4 -51.65 29.35 -18.70
N VAL A 5 -52.52 29.38 -17.69
CA VAL A 5 -52.17 29.57 -16.28
C VAL A 5 -51.50 28.28 -15.79
N LEU A 6 -50.19 28.34 -15.55
CA LEU A 6 -49.48 27.30 -14.81
C LEU A 6 -49.86 27.46 -13.32
N MET A 7 -50.80 26.63 -12.85
CA MET A 7 -51.09 26.50 -11.42
C MET A 7 -49.85 25.94 -10.70
N LEU A 8 -49.03 26.83 -10.12
CA LEU A 8 -48.15 26.45 -9.02
C LEU A 8 -49.03 26.18 -7.79
N CYS A 9 -49.34 24.90 -7.56
CA CYS A 9 -49.82 24.47 -6.25
C CYS A 9 -48.76 24.78 -5.19
N CYS A 10 -49.18 25.44 -4.11
CA CYS A 10 -48.38 25.76 -2.93
C CYS A 10 -47.65 24.53 -2.38
N ALA A 11 -46.33 24.43 -2.59
CA ALA A 11 -45.48 23.56 -1.79
C ALA A 11 -45.27 24.23 -0.42
N HIS A 12 -45.74 23.57 0.66
CA HIS A 12 -45.54 24.04 2.02
C HIS A 12 -44.06 24.33 2.32
N PRO A 13 -43.74 25.39 3.12
CA PRO A 13 -42.36 25.80 3.41
C PRO A 13 -41.54 24.72 4.13
N LEU A 14 -42.20 23.75 4.77
CA LEU A 14 -41.59 22.56 5.36
C LEU A 14 -41.05 21.59 4.29
N PHE A 15 -41.76 21.41 3.17
CA PHE A 15 -41.37 20.48 2.10
C PHE A 15 -40.14 20.99 1.33
N ARG A 16 -40.03 22.31 1.16
CA ARG A 16 -38.86 22.97 0.55
C ARG A 16 -37.63 22.97 1.46
N ARG A 17 -37.82 23.02 2.79
CA ARG A 17 -36.74 22.91 3.78
C ARG A 17 -36.23 21.48 3.93
N THR A 18 -37.12 20.48 3.92
CA THR A 18 -36.72 19.07 3.98
C THR A 18 -36.04 18.61 2.71
N THR A 19 -36.50 19.00 1.52
CA THR A 19 -35.81 18.68 0.27
C THR A 19 -34.42 19.31 0.20
N VAL A 20 -34.24 20.56 0.64
CA VAL A 20 -32.91 21.21 0.69
C VAL A 20 -31.99 20.53 1.71
N LEU A 21 -32.50 20.13 2.88
CA LEU A 21 -31.71 19.39 3.88
C LEU A 21 -31.33 17.99 3.42
N VAL A 22 -32.24 17.27 2.74
CA VAL A 22 -31.95 15.95 2.16
C VAL A 22 -30.97 16.05 0.99
N PHE A 23 -31.08 17.07 0.13
CA PHE A 23 -30.11 17.31 -0.94
C PHE A 23 -28.74 17.72 -0.37
N ALA A 24 -28.70 18.57 0.66
CA ALA A 24 -27.46 18.95 1.32
C ALA A 24 -26.79 17.76 2.04
N ALA A 25 -27.58 16.92 2.71
CA ALA A 25 -27.09 15.68 3.33
C ALA A 25 -26.62 14.67 2.28
N ALA A 26 -27.33 14.53 1.15
CA ALA A 26 -26.90 13.69 0.03
C ALA A 26 -25.60 14.21 -0.59
N CYS A 27 -25.46 15.52 -0.80
CA CYS A 27 -24.22 16.13 -1.30
C CYS A 27 -23.03 15.95 -0.34
N LEU A 28 -23.26 15.94 0.98
CA LEU A 28 -22.21 15.68 1.98
C LEU A 28 -21.73 14.21 1.99
N VAL A 29 -22.57 13.25 1.60
CA VAL A 29 -22.18 11.83 1.52
C VAL A 29 -21.27 11.58 0.30
N PHE A 30 -21.41 12.34 -0.78
CA PHE A 30 -20.57 12.19 -1.97
C PHE A 30 -19.20 12.88 -1.89
N THR A 31 -18.97 13.75 -0.90
CA THR A 31 -17.68 14.43 -0.71
C THR A 31 -16.65 13.64 0.11
N GLY A 32 -17.02 12.45 0.63
CA GLY A 32 -16.16 11.62 1.50
C GLY A 32 -15.59 10.36 0.86
N CYS A 33 -15.84 10.12 -0.43
CA CYS A 33 -15.44 8.89 -1.12
C CYS A 33 -14.47 9.17 -2.27
N SER A 34 -13.30 9.72 -1.98
CA SER A 34 -12.21 9.77 -2.95
C SER A 34 -11.01 8.98 -2.43
N ARG A 35 -10.34 8.26 -3.34
CA ARG A 35 -9.12 7.51 -3.04
C ARG A 35 -8.07 8.37 -2.33
N THR A 36 -7.90 9.60 -2.80
CA THR A 36 -6.97 10.58 -2.25
C THR A 36 -7.27 10.96 -0.81
N GLN A 37 -8.54 11.18 -0.45
CA GLN A 37 -8.91 11.48 0.94
C GLN A 37 -8.61 10.30 1.87
N TYR A 38 -8.93 9.07 1.45
CA TYR A 38 -8.62 7.89 2.27
C TYR A 38 -7.12 7.70 2.45
N ARG A 39 -6.30 7.96 1.42
CA ARG A 39 -4.85 7.93 1.52
C ARG A 39 -4.33 8.97 2.52
N ILE A 40 -4.74 10.23 2.38
CA ILE A 40 -4.31 11.32 3.27
C ILE A 40 -4.73 11.03 4.72
N GLN A 41 -5.95 10.56 4.95
CA GLN A 41 -6.41 10.20 6.29
C GLN A 41 -5.57 9.06 6.89
N ALA A 42 -5.27 8.02 6.10
CA ALA A 42 -4.42 6.91 6.54
C ALA A 42 -3.00 7.39 6.86
N ASP A 43 -2.44 8.28 6.04
CA ASP A 43 -1.13 8.91 6.27
C ASP A 43 -1.12 9.70 7.59
N GLU A 44 -2.12 10.56 7.81
CA GLU A 44 -2.27 11.35 9.05
C GLU A 44 -2.37 10.45 10.28
N ASP A 45 -3.18 9.39 10.24
CA ASP A 45 -3.35 8.46 11.35
C ASP A 45 -2.05 7.68 11.63
N ALA A 46 -1.38 7.20 10.57
CA ALA A 46 -0.11 6.46 10.69
C ALA A 46 1.01 7.34 11.27
N TYR A 47 1.18 8.56 10.76
CA TYR A 47 2.16 9.50 11.31
C TYR A 47 1.80 9.95 12.71
N GLY A 48 0.51 10.09 13.01
CA GLY A 48 0.01 10.35 14.36
C GLY A 48 0.52 9.31 15.36
N VAL A 49 0.30 8.02 15.10
CA VAL A 49 0.73 6.95 16.02
C VAL A 49 2.25 6.78 16.13
N ILE A 50 3.00 7.09 15.07
CA ILE A 50 4.47 7.14 15.13
C ILE A 50 4.91 8.29 16.03
N SER A 51 4.33 9.48 15.83
CA SER A 51 4.69 10.70 16.58
C SER A 51 4.45 10.56 18.09
N GLU A 52 3.36 9.87 18.50
CA GLU A 52 3.05 9.54 19.91
C GLU A 52 4.23 8.81 20.60
N ARG A 53 5.02 8.03 19.85
CA ARG A 53 6.11 7.16 20.36
C ARG A 53 7.51 7.71 20.07
N ASN A 54 7.61 8.81 19.34
CA ASN A 54 8.86 9.43 18.87
C ASN A 54 9.41 10.54 19.81
N ALA A 55 8.98 10.54 21.08
CA ALA A 55 9.39 11.56 22.05
C ALA A 55 10.74 11.30 22.73
N ASP A 56 11.22 10.05 22.76
CA ASP A 56 12.45 9.69 23.49
C ASP A 56 13.71 10.05 22.67
N PRO A 57 14.65 10.85 23.22
CA PRO A 57 15.84 11.27 22.50
C PRO A 57 16.73 10.13 21.99
N ARG A 58 16.66 8.94 22.59
CA ARG A 58 17.52 7.80 22.24
C ARG A 58 17.26 7.23 20.84
N TRP A 59 16.05 7.37 20.34
CA TRP A 59 15.64 6.85 19.02
C TRP A 59 14.81 7.87 18.23
N LYS A 60 14.82 9.13 18.65
CA LYS A 60 14.08 10.19 17.98
C LYS A 60 14.54 10.31 16.51
N ALA A 61 13.58 10.28 15.60
CA ALA A 61 13.77 10.63 14.20
C ALA A 61 13.09 11.97 13.92
N ASP A 62 13.80 12.90 13.27
CA ASP A 62 13.22 14.19 12.91
C ASP A 62 12.34 14.09 11.65
N ASP A 63 12.73 13.21 10.73
CA ASP A 63 11.96 12.88 9.53
C ASP A 63 11.73 11.36 9.46
N PHE A 64 10.48 10.98 9.24
CA PHE A 64 10.01 9.61 9.08
C PHE A 64 8.86 9.55 8.06
N ALA A 65 8.71 10.58 7.22
CA ALA A 65 7.76 10.55 6.12
C ALA A 65 8.17 9.49 5.09
N ILE A 66 7.18 8.83 4.49
CA ILE A 66 7.41 7.91 3.37
C ILE A 66 7.59 8.65 2.04
N ASP A 67 7.20 9.93 2.00
CA ASP A 67 7.33 10.76 0.80
C ASP A 67 8.80 10.97 0.49
N MET A 68 9.17 10.59 -0.72
CA MET A 68 10.55 10.64 -1.16
C MET A 68 10.95 12.06 -1.57
N ASP A 69 12.20 12.44 -1.28
CA ASP A 69 12.71 13.77 -1.67
C ASP A 69 12.59 13.96 -3.19
N PRO A 70 12.04 15.10 -3.69
CA PRO A 70 11.91 15.36 -5.12
C PRO A 70 13.22 15.31 -5.92
N ARG A 71 14.36 15.48 -5.25
CA ARG A 71 15.70 15.37 -5.86
C ARG A 71 16.15 13.92 -5.99
N SER A 72 15.46 12.99 -5.35
CA SER A 72 15.81 11.59 -5.41
C SER A 72 15.66 11.02 -6.82
N ARG A 73 16.59 10.13 -7.21
CA ARG A 73 16.50 9.30 -8.40
C ARG A 73 15.18 8.53 -8.50
N PHE A 74 14.64 8.12 -7.37
CA PHE A 74 13.45 7.27 -7.31
C PHE A 74 12.15 8.05 -7.13
N PHE A 75 12.20 9.37 -6.98
CA PHE A 75 11.02 10.20 -6.85
C PHE A 75 10.11 10.09 -8.08
N ASP A 76 8.83 9.77 -7.87
CA ASP A 76 7.82 9.76 -8.92
C ASP A 76 6.98 11.05 -8.84
N PRO A 77 7.05 11.95 -9.84
CA PRO A 77 6.28 13.20 -9.85
C PRO A 77 4.80 12.99 -10.21
N ASN A 78 4.38 11.79 -10.62
CA ASN A 78 3.01 11.52 -11.04
C ASN A 78 2.05 11.43 -9.85
N ASP A 79 0.74 11.53 -10.13
CA ASP A 79 -0.31 11.34 -9.12
C ASP A 79 -0.23 9.91 -8.52
N PRO A 80 -0.03 9.74 -7.20
CA PRO A 80 0.04 8.42 -6.57
C PRO A 80 -1.30 7.67 -6.61
N ASP A 81 -2.43 8.39 -6.74
CA ASP A 81 -3.75 7.78 -6.81
C ASP A 81 -4.16 7.40 -8.24
N ARG A 82 -3.49 7.98 -9.24
CA ARG A 82 -3.76 7.79 -10.68
C ARG A 82 -2.47 7.73 -11.48
N SER A 83 -1.55 6.87 -11.06
CA SER A 83 -0.24 6.77 -11.70
C SER A 83 -0.35 6.21 -13.12
N PRO A 84 0.49 6.70 -14.06
CA PRO A 84 0.55 6.19 -15.42
C PRO A 84 1.05 4.74 -15.45
N MET A 85 0.57 3.97 -16.42
CA MET A 85 1.01 2.58 -16.61
C MET A 85 2.45 2.54 -17.16
N PRO A 86 3.34 1.65 -16.69
CA PRO A 86 4.62 1.44 -17.35
C PRO A 86 4.44 0.98 -18.80
N GLU A 87 5.42 1.28 -19.65
CA GLU A 87 5.49 0.71 -20.99
C GLU A 87 5.52 -0.83 -20.90
N ASP A 88 4.55 -1.49 -21.55
CA ASP A 88 4.40 -2.94 -21.56
C ASP A 88 5.21 -3.56 -22.71
N ASP A 89 5.49 -4.85 -22.62
CA ASP A 89 6.09 -5.60 -23.73
C ASP A 89 5.15 -5.59 -24.95
N PRO A 90 5.64 -5.30 -26.18
CA PRO A 90 4.80 -5.21 -27.37
C PRO A 90 3.98 -6.47 -27.71
N THR A 91 4.44 -7.66 -27.28
CA THR A 91 3.71 -8.92 -27.50
C THR A 91 2.58 -9.06 -26.48
N SER A 92 2.86 -8.73 -25.23
CA SER A 92 1.88 -8.77 -24.13
C SER A 92 0.79 -7.71 -24.30
N GLN A 93 1.16 -6.53 -24.81
CA GLN A 93 0.25 -5.42 -25.05
C GLN A 93 -0.88 -5.77 -26.04
N GLN A 94 -0.66 -6.72 -26.95
CA GLN A 94 -1.71 -7.19 -27.87
C GLN A 94 -2.92 -7.75 -27.11
N TYR A 95 -2.66 -8.45 -25.99
CA TYR A 95 -3.72 -8.96 -25.13
C TYR A 95 -4.45 -7.87 -24.34
N MET A 96 -3.88 -6.67 -24.19
CA MET A 96 -4.64 -5.55 -23.63
C MET A 96 -5.68 -4.99 -24.61
N LEU A 97 -5.45 -5.16 -25.91
CA LEU A 97 -6.35 -4.72 -26.98
C LEU A 97 -7.42 -5.76 -27.31
N GLU A 98 -7.08 -7.05 -27.27
CA GLU A 98 -8.03 -8.13 -27.53
C GLU A 98 -7.64 -9.43 -26.80
N VAL A 99 -8.57 -10.04 -26.06
CA VAL A 99 -8.39 -11.35 -25.44
C VAL A 99 -9.51 -12.28 -25.89
N ASN A 100 -9.15 -13.43 -26.46
CA ASN A 100 -10.12 -14.47 -26.83
C ASN A 100 -11.26 -13.95 -27.74
N GLY A 101 -10.95 -13.08 -28.71
CA GLY A 101 -11.93 -12.49 -29.61
C GLY A 101 -12.79 -11.37 -29.00
N MET A 102 -12.50 -10.95 -27.76
CA MET A 102 -13.18 -9.87 -27.07
C MET A 102 -12.27 -8.65 -26.99
N SER A 103 -12.79 -7.50 -27.41
CA SER A 103 -12.09 -6.21 -27.28
C SER A 103 -11.72 -5.95 -25.82
N GLY A 104 -10.50 -5.47 -25.62
CA GLY A 104 -10.02 -4.98 -24.35
C GLY A 104 -10.74 -3.71 -23.91
N TRP A 105 -10.40 -3.24 -22.71
CA TRP A 105 -11.02 -2.07 -22.12
C TRP A 105 -10.44 -0.78 -22.72
N ASP A 106 -11.29 0.12 -23.22
CA ASP A 106 -10.85 1.32 -23.95
C ASP A 106 -10.05 2.32 -23.10
N HIS A 107 -10.22 2.27 -21.77
CA HIS A 107 -9.69 3.25 -20.83
C HIS A 107 -8.38 2.83 -20.15
N TRP A 108 -7.70 1.80 -20.65
CA TRP A 108 -6.41 1.36 -20.09
C TRP A 108 -5.36 2.49 -20.02
N ASN A 109 -5.40 3.43 -20.97
CA ASN A 109 -4.41 4.50 -21.10
C ASN A 109 -4.89 5.86 -20.58
N ASP A 110 -6.03 5.92 -19.87
CA ASP A 110 -6.60 7.19 -19.39
C ASP A 110 -5.65 7.94 -18.43
N ASN A 111 -4.86 7.20 -17.65
CA ASN A 111 -3.86 7.77 -16.74
C ASN A 111 -2.49 8.03 -17.41
N GLY A 112 -2.37 7.77 -18.72
CA GLY A 112 -1.13 7.89 -19.47
C GLY A 112 -0.19 6.68 -19.33
N GLN A 113 0.95 6.78 -20.01
CA GLN A 113 2.01 5.77 -20.02
C GLN A 113 3.34 6.40 -19.62
N ARG A 114 4.09 5.73 -18.74
CA ARG A 114 5.44 6.16 -18.33
C ARG A 114 6.50 5.36 -19.09
N LYS A 115 7.49 6.08 -19.60
CA LYS A 115 8.64 5.51 -20.34
C LYS A 115 9.87 5.31 -19.45
N GLU A 116 10.09 6.25 -18.54
CA GLU A 116 11.24 6.25 -17.62
C GLU A 116 10.74 5.94 -16.20
N LEU A 117 11.49 5.10 -15.49
CA LEU A 117 11.24 4.77 -14.09
C LEU A 117 11.99 5.70 -13.14
N GLU A 118 13.08 6.30 -13.60
CA GLU A 118 13.86 7.25 -12.82
C GLU A 118 13.34 8.68 -13.01
N ASN A 119 13.52 9.51 -11.99
CA ASN A 119 13.22 10.92 -12.06
C ASN A 119 14.10 11.62 -13.12
N PRO A 120 13.56 12.15 -14.23
CA PRO A 120 14.38 12.69 -15.31
C PRO A 120 15.28 13.87 -14.87
N THR A 121 14.94 14.53 -13.76
CA THR A 121 15.67 15.69 -13.23
C THR A 121 16.69 15.37 -12.14
N TRP A 122 16.77 14.11 -11.66
CA TRP A 122 17.59 13.77 -10.49
C TRP A 122 19.07 14.11 -10.68
N LYS A 123 19.61 13.89 -11.90
CA LYS A 123 21.01 14.22 -12.22
C LYS A 123 21.31 15.71 -12.19
N GLN A 124 20.33 16.54 -12.56
CA GLN A 124 20.47 18.00 -12.51
C GLN A 124 20.44 18.49 -11.07
N ALA A 125 19.62 17.84 -10.23
CA ALA A 125 19.49 18.15 -8.81
C ALA A 125 20.71 17.74 -7.97
N LEU A 126 21.61 16.86 -8.47
CA LEU A 126 22.81 16.44 -7.74
C LEU A 126 23.65 17.63 -7.26
N GLY A 127 23.76 18.68 -8.08
CA GLY A 127 24.53 19.88 -7.75
C GLY A 127 23.96 20.72 -6.61
N ASP A 128 22.71 20.48 -6.20
CA ASP A 128 22.08 21.21 -5.08
C ASP A 128 22.60 20.76 -3.71
N TYR A 129 23.19 19.55 -3.63
CA TYR A 129 23.59 18.95 -2.36
C TYR A 129 24.90 18.16 -2.41
N ALA A 130 25.56 18.06 -3.56
CA ALA A 130 26.90 17.51 -3.68
C ALA A 130 27.75 18.36 -4.63
N GLU A 131 29.05 18.44 -4.35
CA GLU A 131 29.97 19.22 -5.16
C GLU A 131 30.24 18.53 -6.50
N LEU A 132 30.09 19.29 -7.59
CA LEU A 132 30.41 18.85 -8.93
C LEU A 132 31.68 19.57 -9.42
N THR A 133 32.52 18.85 -10.15
CA THR A 133 33.64 19.44 -10.87
C THR A 133 33.15 20.27 -12.07
N GLU A 134 34.03 21.10 -12.64
CA GLU A 134 33.72 21.84 -13.88
C GLU A 134 33.36 20.92 -15.06
N SER A 135 33.84 19.67 -15.04
CA SER A 135 33.52 18.63 -16.01
C SER A 135 32.19 17.91 -15.74
N GLY A 136 31.50 18.21 -14.63
CA GLY A 136 30.24 17.59 -14.23
C GLY A 136 30.41 16.25 -13.51
N GLU A 137 31.60 15.95 -13.00
CA GLU A 137 31.85 14.76 -12.18
C GLU A 137 31.55 15.04 -10.72
N LEU A 138 31.05 14.04 -10.01
CA LEU A 138 30.67 14.15 -8.62
C LEU A 138 31.89 13.97 -7.71
N ILE A 139 32.18 14.97 -6.87
CA ILE A 139 33.20 14.86 -5.83
C ILE A 139 32.58 14.12 -4.65
N LEU A 140 33.11 12.94 -4.35
CA LEU A 140 32.67 12.13 -3.22
C LEU A 140 33.57 12.37 -2.00
N ASP A 141 32.96 12.87 -0.94
CA ASP A 141 33.47 12.82 0.43
C ASP A 141 32.57 11.92 1.30
N ILE A 142 32.90 11.75 2.57
CA ILE A 142 32.09 10.92 3.47
C ILE A 142 30.69 11.51 3.69
N ASP A 143 30.57 12.84 3.77
CA ASP A 143 29.31 13.52 4.08
C ASP A 143 28.34 13.48 2.90
N SER A 144 28.79 13.82 1.70
CA SER A 144 28.07 13.67 0.43
C SER A 144 27.72 12.21 0.15
N SER A 145 28.62 11.26 0.42
CA SER A 145 28.33 9.82 0.25
C SER A 145 27.15 9.39 1.13
N VAL A 146 27.15 9.81 2.40
CA VAL A 146 26.06 9.54 3.35
C VAL A 146 24.78 10.24 2.91
N GLN A 147 24.86 11.50 2.49
CA GLN A 147 23.71 12.27 2.03
C GLN A 147 23.06 11.65 0.78
N LEU A 148 23.85 11.26 -0.22
CA LEU A 148 23.41 10.54 -1.40
C LEU A 148 22.77 9.21 -1.03
N ALA A 149 23.35 8.48 -0.08
CA ALA A 149 22.83 7.22 0.40
C ALA A 149 21.46 7.40 1.08
N TYR A 150 21.27 8.40 1.94
CA TYR A 150 19.97 8.67 2.56
C TYR A 150 18.93 9.13 1.54
N MET A 151 19.32 9.89 0.51
CA MET A 151 18.37 10.41 -0.48
C MET A 151 17.95 9.36 -1.52
N HIS A 152 18.86 8.48 -1.93
CA HIS A 152 18.64 7.59 -3.07
C HIS A 152 18.59 6.11 -2.71
N SER A 153 18.87 5.70 -1.48
CA SER A 153 18.91 4.27 -1.15
C SER A 153 17.50 3.69 -1.01
N PRO A 154 17.11 2.69 -1.85
CA PRO A 154 15.88 1.96 -1.62
C PRO A 154 15.88 1.24 -0.28
N THR A 155 17.05 0.88 0.24
CA THR A 155 17.16 0.20 1.53
C THR A 155 16.69 1.09 2.69
N HIS A 156 17.05 2.38 2.67
CA HIS A 156 16.57 3.34 3.67
C HIS A 156 15.08 3.62 3.51
N GLN A 157 14.61 3.80 2.27
CA GLN A 157 13.18 3.95 1.95
C GLN A 157 12.35 2.76 2.46
N ASN A 158 12.81 1.52 2.23
CA ASN A 158 12.15 0.31 2.72
C ASN A 158 12.03 0.28 4.25
N GLN A 159 12.97 0.87 5.00
CA GLN A 159 12.87 0.95 6.46
C GLN A 159 11.78 1.93 6.91
N LEU A 160 11.65 3.07 6.22
CA LEU A 160 10.58 4.04 6.44
C LEU A 160 9.22 3.42 6.12
N GLU A 161 9.10 2.75 4.98
CA GLU A 161 7.88 2.03 4.58
C GLU A 161 7.52 0.93 5.56
N THR A 162 8.50 0.18 6.07
CA THR A 162 8.26 -0.86 7.09
C THR A 162 7.77 -0.25 8.41
N LEU A 163 8.33 0.89 8.82
CA LEU A 163 7.86 1.63 10.00
C LEU A 163 6.42 2.14 9.80
N TYR A 164 6.13 2.68 8.62
CA TYR A 164 4.79 3.14 8.24
C TYR A 164 3.77 1.99 8.20
N LEU A 165 4.10 0.85 7.61
CA LEU A 165 3.23 -0.33 7.62
C LEU A 165 3.00 -0.87 9.04
N SER A 166 4.01 -0.82 9.91
CA SER A 166 3.86 -1.17 11.33
C SER A 166 2.95 -0.19 12.07
N ALA A 167 2.88 1.08 11.64
CA ALA A 167 1.95 2.06 12.17
C ALA A 167 0.52 1.78 11.70
N LEU A 168 0.35 1.40 10.44
CA LEU A 168 -0.95 0.97 9.90
C LEU A 168 -1.51 -0.27 10.60
N ASP A 169 -0.66 -1.19 11.05
CA ASP A 169 -1.10 -2.34 11.87
C ASP A 169 -1.74 -1.85 13.19
N VAL A 170 -1.13 -0.86 13.86
CA VAL A 170 -1.70 -0.25 15.08
C VAL A 170 -3.00 0.50 14.79
N THR A 171 -3.08 1.27 13.70
CA THR A 171 -4.32 1.99 13.36
C THR A 171 -5.44 1.02 13.01
N ALA A 172 -5.13 -0.10 12.35
CA ALA A 172 -6.09 -1.17 12.08
C ALA A 172 -6.67 -1.78 13.36
N GLU A 173 -5.82 -2.12 14.35
CA GLU A 173 -6.30 -2.66 15.64
C GLU A 173 -7.10 -1.63 16.43
N ARG A 174 -6.72 -0.35 16.40
CA ARG A 174 -7.52 0.73 17.00
C ARG A 174 -8.88 0.86 16.32
N PHE A 175 -8.93 0.78 14.99
CA PHE A 175 -10.16 0.85 14.20
C PHE A 175 -11.11 -0.33 14.47
N ARG A 176 -10.58 -1.53 14.78
CA ARG A 176 -11.41 -2.69 15.20
C ARG A 176 -12.18 -2.44 16.50
N LEU A 177 -11.62 -1.63 17.41
CA LEU A 177 -12.26 -1.24 18.68
C LEU A 177 -13.11 0.02 18.57
N ASP A 178 -13.04 0.71 17.43
CA ASP A 178 -13.84 1.88 17.16
C ASP A 178 -15.25 1.52 16.65
N THR A 179 -16.10 2.53 16.53
CA THR A 179 -17.47 2.40 16.04
C THR A 179 -17.46 2.42 14.52
N GLN A 180 -17.82 1.29 13.93
CA GLN A 180 -17.85 1.09 12.49
C GLN A 180 -19.27 1.26 11.96
N TYR A 181 -19.38 1.99 10.85
CA TYR A 181 -20.64 2.29 10.20
C TYR A 181 -20.70 1.58 8.86
N TYR A 182 -21.75 0.81 8.67
CA TYR A 182 -22.03 0.12 7.42
C TYR A 182 -23.37 0.60 6.88
N GLY A 183 -23.45 0.69 5.56
CA GLY A 183 -24.67 1.02 4.85
C GLY A 183 -24.75 0.23 3.57
N GLY A 184 -25.94 -0.27 3.25
CA GLY A 184 -26.13 -1.09 2.07
C GLY A 184 -27.60 -1.15 1.68
N PHE A 185 -27.87 -1.10 0.38
CA PHE A 185 -29.21 -1.27 -0.13
C PHE A 185 -29.15 -2.12 -1.39
N GLY A 186 -29.90 -3.23 -1.39
CA GLY A 186 -29.84 -4.22 -2.45
C GLY A 186 -31.12 -4.33 -3.25
N THR A 187 -31.01 -4.91 -4.43
CA THR A 187 -32.14 -5.35 -5.24
C THR A 187 -31.96 -6.82 -5.58
N ALA A 188 -32.93 -7.64 -5.20
CA ALA A 188 -32.94 -9.07 -5.50
C ALA A 188 -34.20 -9.42 -6.28
N PHE A 189 -34.03 -9.97 -7.48
CA PHE A 189 -35.14 -10.49 -8.28
C PHE A 189 -35.15 -12.01 -8.22
N SER A 190 -36.33 -12.58 -7.96
CA SER A 190 -36.56 -14.03 -7.98
C SER A 190 -37.75 -14.33 -8.86
N HIS A 191 -37.55 -15.22 -9.83
CA HIS A 191 -38.59 -15.75 -10.69
C HIS A 191 -38.71 -17.25 -10.43
N ASN A 192 -39.91 -17.69 -10.06
CA ASN A 192 -40.29 -19.09 -9.98
C ASN A 192 -41.37 -19.38 -11.02
N GLY A 193 -41.05 -20.19 -12.01
CA GLY A 193 -41.96 -20.52 -13.10
C GLY A 193 -43.15 -21.36 -12.62
N SER A 194 -44.25 -21.32 -13.38
CA SER A 194 -45.48 -22.05 -13.05
C SER A 194 -45.39 -23.57 -13.23
N LEU A 195 -44.25 -24.15 -13.62
CA LEU A 195 -44.11 -25.57 -13.92
C LEU A 195 -43.26 -26.24 -12.85
N TYR A 196 -43.89 -27.04 -12.00
CA TYR A 196 -43.15 -27.96 -11.15
C TYR A 196 -42.75 -29.17 -11.98
N PRO A 197 -41.44 -29.45 -12.14
CA PRO A 197 -40.99 -30.61 -12.89
C PRO A 197 -41.44 -31.90 -12.19
N ALA A 198 -41.52 -32.99 -12.95
CA ALA A 198 -41.81 -34.29 -12.37
C ALA A 198 -40.76 -34.64 -11.31
N SER A 199 -41.20 -35.05 -10.13
CA SER A 199 -40.30 -35.36 -9.01
C SER A 199 -40.59 -36.75 -8.46
N LEU A 200 -39.54 -37.50 -8.14
CA LEU A 200 -39.62 -38.73 -7.37
C LEU A 200 -39.38 -38.40 -5.90
N SER A 201 -40.38 -38.59 -5.04
CA SER A 201 -40.24 -38.38 -3.60
C SER A 201 -40.55 -39.66 -2.85
N TYR A 202 -39.83 -39.92 -1.75
CA TYR A 202 -40.13 -41.01 -0.84
C TYR A 202 -41.24 -40.58 0.13
N ASP A 203 -42.35 -41.29 0.15
CA ASP A 203 -43.42 -41.06 1.12
C ASP A 203 -43.27 -42.04 2.30
N ALA A 204 -42.89 -41.48 3.45
CA ALA A 204 -42.64 -42.24 4.67
C ALA A 204 -43.92 -42.88 5.24
N ALA A 205 -45.11 -42.35 4.91
CA ALA A 205 -46.38 -42.92 5.39
C ALA A 205 -46.79 -44.18 4.62
N SER A 206 -46.51 -44.24 3.31
CA SER A 206 -46.79 -45.41 2.47
C SER A 206 -45.58 -46.32 2.25
N GLY A 207 -44.38 -45.91 2.69
CA GLY A 207 -43.12 -46.65 2.56
C GLY A 207 -42.65 -46.83 1.12
N LYS A 208 -43.17 -46.03 0.18
CA LYS A 208 -42.95 -46.16 -1.26
C LYS A 208 -42.41 -44.88 -1.87
N TYR A 209 -41.69 -45.02 -2.98
CA TYR A 209 -41.36 -43.90 -3.84
C TYR A 209 -42.57 -43.55 -4.71
N VAL A 210 -43.00 -42.29 -4.65
CA VAL A 210 -44.12 -41.75 -5.42
C VAL A 210 -43.58 -40.84 -6.51
N VAL A 211 -43.92 -41.16 -7.76
CA VAL A 211 -43.65 -40.30 -8.91
C VAL A 211 -44.78 -39.29 -9.02
N SER A 212 -44.47 -38.01 -8.79
CA SER A 212 -45.40 -36.92 -9.09
C SER A 212 -45.11 -36.40 -10.50
N GLY A 213 -46.12 -36.46 -11.38
CA GLY A 213 -46.01 -35.88 -12.72
C GLY A 213 -45.84 -34.36 -12.68
N PRO A 214 -45.42 -33.73 -13.80
CA PRO A 214 -45.28 -32.29 -13.82
C PRO A 214 -46.63 -31.63 -13.56
N SER A 215 -46.66 -30.64 -12.67
CA SER A 215 -47.90 -29.95 -12.29
C SER A 215 -47.76 -28.44 -12.50
N ARG A 216 -48.88 -27.78 -12.80
CA ARG A 216 -48.90 -26.32 -12.90
C ARG A 216 -49.11 -25.71 -11.52
N GLY A 217 -48.11 -24.96 -11.07
CA GLY A 217 -48.16 -24.08 -9.92
C GLY A 217 -48.60 -22.67 -10.27
N ILE A 218 -48.50 -21.81 -9.27
CA ILE A 218 -48.62 -20.35 -9.42
C ILE A 218 -47.22 -19.83 -9.76
N GLU A 219 -47.11 -19.07 -10.84
CA GLU A 219 -45.89 -18.32 -11.15
C GLU A 219 -45.68 -17.25 -10.09
N SER A 220 -44.45 -17.08 -9.60
CA SER A 220 -44.08 -15.97 -8.70
C SER A 220 -42.95 -15.16 -9.32
N ASN A 221 -43.15 -13.85 -9.45
CA ASN A 221 -42.18 -12.89 -9.95
C ASN A 221 -41.99 -11.80 -8.91
N ARG A 222 -40.96 -11.96 -8.08
CA ARG A 222 -40.74 -11.10 -6.91
C ARG A 222 -39.49 -10.25 -7.06
N LEU A 223 -39.65 -8.93 -7.03
CA LEU A 223 -38.56 -7.99 -6.83
C LEU A 223 -38.54 -7.52 -5.37
N THR A 224 -37.47 -7.86 -4.65
CA THR A 224 -37.22 -7.33 -3.32
C THR A 224 -36.21 -6.19 -3.42
N VAL A 225 -36.65 -5.00 -3.05
CA VAL A 225 -35.84 -3.79 -2.98
C VAL A 225 -35.62 -3.46 -1.51
N GLY A 226 -34.40 -3.64 -1.02
CA GLY A 226 -34.03 -3.24 0.31
C GLY A 226 -33.01 -4.16 0.97
N SER A 227 -33.17 -4.32 2.27
CA SER A 227 -32.20 -4.88 3.19
C SER A 227 -32.89 -5.87 4.12
N SER A 228 -32.14 -6.76 4.76
CA SER A 228 -32.70 -7.80 5.63
C SER A 228 -32.13 -7.68 7.04
N SER A 229 -32.63 -8.48 8.00
CA SER A 229 -32.02 -8.53 9.33
C SER A 229 -30.56 -9.01 9.30
N ALA A 230 -30.18 -9.78 8.27
CA ALA A 230 -28.83 -10.27 8.07
C ALA A 230 -27.92 -9.23 7.37
N ASN A 231 -28.49 -8.32 6.59
CA ASN A 231 -27.78 -7.23 5.92
C ASN A 231 -28.63 -5.95 6.06
N PRO A 232 -28.50 -5.21 7.17
CA PRO A 232 -29.33 -4.03 7.45
C PRO A 232 -29.06 -2.88 6.46
N THR A 233 -30.00 -1.95 6.32
CA THR A 233 -29.79 -0.73 5.51
C THR A 233 -28.69 0.14 6.10
N VAL A 234 -28.72 0.28 7.42
CA VAL A 234 -27.71 0.98 8.21
C VAL A 234 -27.37 0.07 9.38
N GLN A 235 -26.08 -0.14 9.60
CA GLN A 235 -25.56 -0.92 10.71
C GLN A 235 -24.43 -0.16 11.39
N VAL A 236 -24.43 -0.21 12.72
CA VAL A 236 -23.37 0.30 13.58
C VAL A 236 -22.86 -0.87 14.39
N GLU A 237 -21.56 -1.10 14.33
CA GLU A 237 -20.88 -2.16 15.08
C GLU A 237 -19.74 -1.58 15.91
N ARG A 238 -19.54 -2.11 17.10
CA ARG A 238 -18.38 -1.77 17.94
C ARG A 238 -17.92 -2.95 18.76
N SER A 239 -16.63 -3.26 18.68
CA SER A 239 -15.98 -4.17 19.63
C SER A 239 -15.48 -3.38 20.84
N LEU A 240 -15.76 -3.90 22.04
CA LEU A 240 -15.37 -3.29 23.30
C LEU A 240 -14.05 -3.88 23.79
N ALA A 241 -13.31 -3.07 24.54
CA ALA A 241 -12.10 -3.50 25.24
C ALA A 241 -12.34 -4.66 26.24
N THR A 242 -13.59 -5.02 26.57
CA THR A 242 -13.93 -6.16 27.42
C THR A 242 -14.21 -7.44 26.63
N ALA A 243 -13.90 -7.48 25.34
CA ALA A 243 -14.28 -8.51 24.35
C ALA A 243 -15.80 -8.57 24.06
N GLY A 244 -16.55 -7.56 24.50
CA GLY A 244 -17.96 -7.44 24.17
C GLY A 244 -18.17 -6.90 22.76
N GLN A 245 -19.25 -7.29 22.10
CA GLN A 245 -19.64 -6.77 20.80
C GLN A 245 -21.01 -6.09 20.91
N LEU A 246 -21.10 -4.90 20.33
CA LEU A 246 -22.32 -4.13 20.21
C LEU A 246 -22.69 -4.01 18.73
N LEU A 247 -23.89 -4.41 18.37
CA LEU A 247 -24.42 -4.31 17.02
C LEU A 247 -25.81 -3.67 17.06
N ALA A 248 -25.98 -2.59 16.32
CA ALA A 248 -27.27 -1.94 16.12
C ALA A 248 -27.53 -1.77 14.64
N GLY A 249 -28.68 -2.22 14.15
CA GLY A 249 -29.00 -2.21 12.74
C GLY A 249 -30.45 -1.82 12.49
N PHE A 250 -30.66 -1.22 11.32
CA PHE A 250 -31.98 -0.87 10.84
C PHE A 250 -32.11 -1.34 9.40
N ALA A 251 -33.10 -2.20 9.16
CA ALA A 251 -33.39 -2.79 7.86
C ALA A 251 -34.77 -2.36 7.38
N ASN A 252 -34.85 -1.89 6.14
CA ASN A 252 -36.09 -1.71 5.40
C ASN A 252 -36.11 -2.64 4.19
N SER A 253 -37.24 -3.27 3.92
CA SER A 253 -37.45 -4.05 2.69
C SER A 253 -38.81 -3.74 2.06
N PHE A 254 -38.82 -3.63 0.74
CA PHE A 254 -40.01 -3.51 -0.10
C PHE A 254 -40.04 -4.70 -1.04
N VAL A 255 -41.17 -5.38 -1.11
CA VAL A 255 -41.37 -6.56 -1.95
C VAL A 255 -42.46 -6.23 -2.94
N PHE A 256 -42.18 -6.39 -4.23
CA PHE A 256 -43.14 -6.25 -5.31
C PHE A 256 -43.36 -7.63 -5.94
N GLU A 257 -44.59 -8.10 -5.93
CA GLU A 257 -45.02 -9.31 -6.65
C GLU A 257 -45.68 -8.91 -7.97
N PHE A 258 -45.19 -9.44 -9.09
CA PHE A 258 -45.64 -9.09 -10.44
C PHE A 258 -46.57 -10.14 -11.08
N SER A 259 -46.79 -11.28 -10.43
CA SER A 259 -47.70 -12.33 -10.90
C SER A 259 -48.86 -12.55 -9.94
N GLY A 260 -50.09 -12.61 -10.47
CA GLY A 260 -51.26 -13.09 -9.73
C GLY A 260 -51.96 -12.10 -8.78
N GLY A 261 -51.55 -10.83 -8.74
CA GLY A 261 -52.19 -9.77 -7.97
C GLY A 261 -51.13 -8.85 -7.36
N ASP A 262 -51.27 -7.53 -7.55
CA ASP A 262 -50.28 -6.53 -7.15
C ASP A 262 -50.17 -6.43 -5.61
N ALA A 263 -49.42 -7.35 -5.00
CA ALA A 263 -49.12 -7.32 -3.58
C ALA A 263 -47.76 -6.63 -3.37
N SER A 264 -47.79 -5.47 -2.72
CA SER A 264 -46.58 -4.83 -2.21
C SER A 264 -46.50 -5.00 -0.70
N LEU A 265 -45.41 -5.60 -0.20
CA LEU A 265 -45.14 -5.72 1.23
C LEU A 265 -43.99 -4.78 1.59
N SER A 266 -44.17 -3.96 2.63
CA SER A 266 -43.09 -3.19 3.24
C SER A 266 -42.86 -3.67 4.67
N SER A 267 -41.61 -3.86 5.05
CA SER A 267 -41.22 -4.17 6.42
C SER A 267 -40.04 -3.32 6.87
N SER A 268 -40.08 -2.89 8.12
CA SER A 268 -39.01 -2.17 8.80
C SER A 268 -38.66 -2.92 10.07
N LEU A 269 -37.38 -3.16 10.30
CA LEU A 269 -36.87 -3.87 11.47
C LEU A 269 -35.67 -3.12 12.05
N ALA A 270 -35.76 -2.75 13.32
CA ALA A 270 -34.60 -2.33 14.10
C ALA A 270 -34.12 -3.52 14.94
N ASN A 271 -32.83 -3.84 14.89
CA ASN A 271 -32.20 -4.83 15.74
C ASN A 271 -31.13 -4.18 16.63
N PHE A 272 -31.00 -4.70 17.84
CA PHE A 272 -29.96 -4.33 18.79
C PHE A 272 -29.48 -5.61 19.46
N VAL A 273 -28.19 -5.89 19.33
CA VAL A 273 -27.56 -7.10 19.86
C VAL A 273 -26.34 -6.67 20.67
N PHE A 274 -26.29 -7.14 21.90
CA PHE A 274 -25.14 -6.97 22.78
C PHE A 274 -24.69 -8.35 23.24
N VAL A 275 -23.44 -8.71 22.94
CA VAL A 275 -22.83 -9.98 23.33
C VAL A 275 -21.64 -9.69 24.21
N GLN A 276 -21.63 -10.21 25.43
CA GLN A 276 -20.49 -10.09 26.34
C GLN A 276 -20.09 -11.49 26.82
N PRO A 277 -18.92 -12.01 26.39
CA PRO A 277 -18.34 -13.20 26.99
C PRO A 277 -18.09 -12.96 28.47
N LEU A 278 -18.39 -13.94 29.33
CA LEU A 278 -18.19 -13.87 30.79
C LEU A 278 -17.09 -14.79 31.31
N LEU A 279 -16.62 -15.76 30.49
CA LEU A 279 -15.63 -16.77 30.87
C LEU A 279 -14.51 -16.83 29.83
N ARG A 280 -14.45 -17.88 29.00
CA ARG A 280 -13.42 -18.00 27.96
C ARG A 280 -13.62 -16.91 26.90
N GLY A 281 -12.54 -16.19 26.56
CA GLY A 281 -12.60 -15.08 25.62
C GLY A 281 -13.14 -13.77 26.22
N ALA A 282 -13.30 -13.69 27.55
CA ALA A 282 -13.70 -12.47 28.23
C ALA A 282 -12.47 -11.75 28.81
N GLY A 283 -12.54 -10.42 28.87
CA GLY A 283 -11.54 -9.61 29.56
C GLY A 283 -10.73 -8.71 28.63
N ARG A 284 -10.08 -7.72 29.25
CA ARG A 284 -9.22 -6.75 28.56
C ARG A 284 -7.90 -7.35 28.11
N ASP A 285 -7.42 -8.33 28.85
CA ASP A 285 -6.23 -9.11 28.55
C ASP A 285 -6.35 -9.84 27.21
N ILE A 286 -7.54 -10.35 26.86
CA ILE A 286 -7.78 -11.01 25.56
C ILE A 286 -8.12 -9.97 24.48
N ALA A 287 -9.07 -9.06 24.73
CA ALA A 287 -9.53 -8.12 23.71
C ALA A 287 -8.48 -7.08 23.28
N LEU A 288 -7.58 -6.70 24.18
CA LEU A 288 -6.50 -5.76 23.91
C LEU A 288 -5.16 -6.45 23.62
N GLU A 289 -5.12 -7.79 23.54
CA GLU A 289 -3.87 -8.53 23.35
C GLU A 289 -3.18 -8.13 22.04
N GLU A 290 -3.94 -8.14 20.94
CA GLU A 290 -3.45 -7.82 19.58
C GLU A 290 -3.01 -6.35 19.51
N LEU A 291 -3.85 -5.41 19.96
CA LEU A 291 -3.47 -4.00 20.04
C LEU A 291 -2.21 -3.79 20.90
N THR A 292 -2.11 -4.44 22.06
CA THR A 292 -0.93 -4.32 22.94
C THR A 292 0.32 -4.86 22.25
N ARG A 293 0.19 -5.96 21.50
CA ARG A 293 1.29 -6.55 20.73
C ARG A 293 1.76 -5.59 19.65
N ASP A 294 0.84 -5.01 18.88
CA ASP A 294 1.19 -4.15 17.75
C ASP A 294 1.72 -2.80 18.21
N GLU A 295 1.18 -2.22 19.28
CA GLU A 295 1.74 -1.00 19.87
C GLU A 295 3.18 -1.20 20.36
N ARG A 296 3.49 -2.38 20.92
CA ARG A 296 4.86 -2.73 21.34
C ARG A 296 5.76 -3.01 20.15
N ALA A 297 5.24 -3.65 19.09
CA ALA A 297 5.97 -3.89 17.86
C ALA A 297 6.35 -2.57 17.18
N LEU A 298 5.42 -1.61 17.09
CA LEU A 298 5.68 -0.27 16.56
C LEU A 298 6.78 0.46 17.33
N LEU A 299 6.73 0.43 18.68
CA LEU A 299 7.80 1.01 19.50
C LEU A 299 9.15 0.31 19.29
N GLY A 300 9.15 -1.01 19.12
CA GLY A 300 10.32 -1.79 18.78
C GLY A 300 10.91 -1.40 17.42
N ASN A 301 10.05 -1.24 16.41
CA ASN A 301 10.42 -0.84 15.06
C ASN A 301 10.97 0.60 15.02
N LEU A 302 10.39 1.53 15.78
CA LEU A 302 10.92 2.88 15.88
C LEU A 302 12.34 2.90 16.48
N ARG A 303 12.60 2.07 17.50
CA ARG A 303 13.96 1.89 18.05
C ARG A 303 14.91 1.26 17.04
N ALA A 304 14.44 0.26 16.31
CA ALA A 304 15.21 -0.38 15.24
C ALA A 304 15.56 0.64 14.15
N TYR A 305 14.66 1.56 13.81
CA TYR A 305 14.93 2.63 12.85
C TYR A 305 16.03 3.58 13.34
N GLY A 306 16.00 3.99 14.61
CA GLY A 306 17.07 4.78 15.21
C GLY A 306 18.44 4.10 15.15
N GLN A 307 18.48 2.78 15.41
CA GLN A 307 19.70 1.97 15.30
C GLN A 307 20.15 1.80 13.85
N PHE A 308 19.20 1.54 12.94
CA PHE A 308 19.46 1.44 11.51
C PHE A 308 20.15 2.67 10.96
N ARG A 309 19.71 3.88 11.34
CA ARG A 309 20.37 5.12 10.89
C ARG A 309 21.86 5.17 11.28
N GLN A 310 22.21 4.69 12.47
CA GLN A 310 23.60 4.63 12.92
C GLN A 310 24.41 3.61 12.12
N GLY A 311 23.86 2.40 11.91
CA GLY A 311 24.56 1.39 11.12
C GLY A 311 24.55 1.62 9.62
N PHE A 312 23.56 2.35 9.10
CA PHE A 312 23.52 2.76 7.70
C PHE A 312 24.65 3.75 7.41
N TYR A 313 24.91 4.68 8.35
CA TYR A 313 26.11 5.53 8.28
C TYR A 313 27.39 4.70 8.25
N THR A 314 27.57 3.73 9.15
CA THR A 314 28.79 2.88 9.14
C THR A 314 28.89 2.04 7.88
N GLN A 315 27.77 1.57 7.35
CA GLN A 315 27.72 0.79 6.11
C GLN A 315 28.19 1.62 4.92
N VAL A 316 27.77 2.89 4.82
CA VAL A 316 28.19 3.78 3.74
C VAL A 316 29.65 4.21 3.92
N ALA A 317 30.07 4.52 5.15
CA ALA A 317 31.41 4.99 5.43
C ALA A 317 32.48 3.89 5.25
N ILE A 318 32.29 2.73 5.87
CA ILE A 318 33.32 1.67 5.97
C ILE A 318 32.87 0.31 5.41
N GLY A 319 31.66 0.20 4.87
CA GLY A 319 31.16 -1.03 4.25
C GLY A 319 30.58 -2.06 5.21
N GLU A 320 30.46 -1.73 6.50
CA GLU A 320 29.99 -2.65 7.53
C GLU A 320 28.66 -2.21 8.15
N SER A 321 27.70 -3.15 8.21
CA SER A 321 26.42 -2.98 8.91
C SER A 321 26.27 -4.03 10.00
N GLY A 322 26.30 -3.60 11.26
CA GLY A 322 26.13 -4.46 12.44
C GLY A 322 24.72 -4.42 13.04
N VAL A 323 23.76 -3.80 12.36
CA VAL A 323 22.41 -3.55 12.88
C VAL A 323 21.35 -3.96 11.89
N SER A 324 20.23 -4.46 12.40
CA SER A 324 19.04 -4.74 11.60
C SER A 324 18.07 -3.55 11.69
N GLY A 325 17.36 -3.27 10.60
CA GLY A 325 16.31 -2.26 10.58
C GLY A 325 14.96 -2.77 11.08
N PRO A 326 13.91 -1.92 11.02
CA PRO A 326 12.53 -2.30 11.29
C PRO A 326 12.10 -3.60 10.59
N GLN A 327 11.26 -4.39 11.26
CA GLN A 327 10.69 -5.62 10.71
C GLN A 327 9.20 -5.67 11.01
N ARG A 328 8.37 -5.78 9.96
CA ARG A 328 6.93 -5.91 10.14
C ARG A 328 6.58 -7.25 10.80
N GLY A 329 5.76 -7.22 11.85
CA GLY A 329 5.40 -8.40 12.66
C GLY A 329 6.50 -8.88 13.63
N GLY A 330 7.68 -8.25 13.64
CA GLY A 330 8.75 -8.51 14.58
C GLY A 330 8.51 -7.85 15.93
N GLN A 331 8.84 -8.53 17.03
CA GLN A 331 8.66 -8.00 18.40
C GLN A 331 9.94 -7.37 19.00
N SER A 332 11.06 -7.37 18.27
CA SER A 332 12.36 -6.99 18.83
C SER A 332 13.33 -6.45 17.79
N THR A 333 14.20 -5.55 18.22
CA THR A 333 15.46 -5.21 17.54
C THR A 333 16.34 -6.45 17.50
N SER A 334 16.79 -6.87 16.32
CA SER A 334 17.81 -7.90 16.18
C SER A 334 19.18 -7.25 15.96
N ILE A 335 20.14 -7.60 16.81
CA ILE A 335 21.54 -7.18 16.65
C ILE A 335 22.26 -8.39 16.08
N GLN A 336 22.67 -8.29 14.83
CA GLN A 336 23.53 -9.28 14.22
C GLN A 336 24.94 -9.02 14.75
N VAL A 337 25.43 -9.91 15.62
CA VAL A 337 26.82 -9.86 16.09
C VAL A 337 27.71 -10.04 14.86
N ALA A 338 28.47 -9.00 14.53
CA ALA A 338 29.40 -9.00 13.43
C ALA A 338 30.31 -10.23 13.49
N SER A 339 30.15 -11.15 12.55
CA SER A 339 31.19 -12.13 12.26
C SER A 339 32.32 -11.32 11.62
N GLY A 340 33.45 -11.14 12.31
CA GLY A 340 34.58 -10.28 11.90
C GLY A 340 35.30 -10.66 10.59
N ALA A 341 34.57 -11.18 9.60
CA ALA A 341 34.92 -11.26 8.20
C ALA A 341 34.47 -9.97 7.48
N GLY A 342 34.97 -8.82 7.91
CA GLY A 342 34.70 -7.53 7.29
C GLY A 342 35.81 -7.19 6.29
N GLY A 343 35.50 -7.18 4.99
CA GLY A 343 36.30 -6.43 4.02
C GLY A 343 36.08 -4.93 4.24
N VAL A 344 37.13 -4.12 4.08
CA VAL A 344 37.00 -2.65 4.06
C VAL A 344 36.19 -2.29 2.80
N GLY A 345 35.00 -1.72 2.98
CA GLY A 345 34.10 -1.33 1.89
C GLY A 345 33.62 0.11 2.04
N GLY A 346 32.53 0.46 1.34
CA GLY A 346 31.96 1.80 1.37
C GLY A 346 32.95 2.87 0.86
N TYR A 347 32.86 4.07 1.40
CA TYR A 347 33.72 5.19 1.03
C TYR A 347 35.21 4.92 1.31
N ILE A 348 35.55 4.36 2.48
CA ILE A 348 36.95 4.05 2.81
C ILE A 348 37.51 2.95 1.89
N GLY A 349 36.69 1.99 1.49
CA GLY A 349 37.07 0.99 0.48
C GLY A 349 37.43 1.64 -0.86
N LEU A 350 36.63 2.62 -1.33
CA LEU A 350 36.92 3.37 -2.56
C LEU A 350 38.23 4.15 -2.47
N LEU A 351 38.55 4.73 -1.30
CA LEU A 351 39.85 5.39 -1.09
C LEU A 351 41.01 4.40 -1.13
N GLN A 352 40.81 3.18 -0.60
CA GLN A 352 41.81 2.12 -0.68
C GLN A 352 42.03 1.69 -2.13
N ASP A 353 40.97 1.51 -2.91
CA ASP A 353 41.04 1.18 -4.33
C ASP A 353 41.75 2.29 -5.12
N LEU A 354 41.43 3.56 -4.85
CA LEU A 354 42.11 4.71 -5.44
C LEU A 354 43.61 4.70 -5.15
N GLN A 355 44.01 4.38 -3.91
CA GLN A 355 45.41 4.30 -3.55
C GLN A 355 46.11 3.10 -4.21
N GLN A 356 45.43 1.97 -4.37
CA GLN A 356 45.98 0.83 -5.11
C GLN A 356 46.20 1.15 -6.58
N ILE A 357 45.24 1.83 -7.22
CA ILE A 357 45.36 2.28 -8.61
C ILE A 357 46.60 3.19 -8.76
N ARG A 358 46.76 4.18 -7.88
CA ARG A 358 47.95 5.06 -7.90
C ARG A 358 49.25 4.28 -7.76
N ASN A 359 49.31 3.35 -6.82
CA ASN A 359 50.50 2.51 -6.65
C ASN A 359 50.76 1.64 -7.91
N SER A 360 49.72 1.15 -8.57
CA SER A 360 49.85 0.38 -9.81
C SER A 360 50.30 1.23 -11.00
N GLU A 361 49.84 2.48 -11.09
CA GLU A 361 50.29 3.45 -12.10
C GLU A 361 51.77 3.80 -11.90
N ASP A 362 52.21 4.08 -10.67
CA ASP A 362 53.62 4.36 -10.35
C ASP A 362 54.52 3.16 -10.70
N ASN A 363 54.09 1.94 -10.35
CA ASN A 363 54.81 0.72 -10.70
C ASN A 363 54.89 0.51 -12.22
N LEU A 364 53.82 0.82 -12.96
CA LEU A 364 53.80 0.73 -14.41
C LEU A 364 54.75 1.75 -15.04
N GLU A 365 54.77 2.98 -14.53
CA GLU A 365 55.69 4.02 -15.01
C GLU A 365 57.15 3.60 -14.77
N GLU A 366 57.47 3.03 -13.60
CA GLU A 366 58.81 2.51 -13.33
C GLU A 366 59.20 1.37 -14.28
N GLN A 367 58.28 0.43 -14.55
CA GLN A 367 58.51 -0.65 -15.52
C GLN A 367 58.74 -0.14 -16.94
N LEU A 368 57.96 0.86 -17.40
CA LEU A 368 58.14 1.48 -18.71
C LEU A 368 59.48 2.23 -18.81
N ASN A 369 59.88 2.92 -17.74
CA ASN A 369 61.18 3.59 -17.67
C ASN A 369 62.33 2.58 -17.72
N LEU A 370 62.25 1.48 -16.97
CA LEU A 370 63.23 0.39 -17.02
C LEU A 370 63.30 -0.25 -18.42
N LEU A 371 62.14 -0.53 -19.03
CA LEU A 371 62.06 -1.05 -20.39
C LEU A 371 62.77 -0.11 -21.37
N SER A 372 62.50 1.20 -21.31
CA SER A 372 63.16 2.19 -22.18
C SER A 372 64.69 2.21 -22.03
N GLN A 373 65.19 2.08 -20.79
CA GLN A 373 66.63 2.02 -20.52
C GLN A 373 67.26 0.74 -21.06
N THR A 374 66.59 -0.40 -20.90
CA THR A 374 67.10 -1.67 -21.44
C THR A 374 67.12 -1.68 -22.96
N ILE A 375 66.11 -1.12 -23.64
CA ILE A 375 66.13 -0.94 -25.09
C ILE A 375 67.33 -0.09 -25.52
N ALA A 376 67.60 1.03 -24.84
CA ALA A 376 68.75 1.88 -25.15
C ALA A 376 70.11 1.17 -24.91
N LEU A 377 70.20 0.32 -23.88
CA LEU A 377 71.40 -0.50 -23.63
C LEU A 377 71.58 -1.59 -24.68
N GLU A 378 70.51 -2.19 -25.18
CA GLU A 378 70.53 -3.19 -26.26
C GLU A 378 71.02 -2.56 -27.56
N GLU A 379 70.50 -1.37 -27.91
CA GLU A 379 70.96 -0.60 -29.08
C GLU A 379 72.46 -0.25 -29.01
N SER A 380 73.00 -0.05 -27.80
CA SER A 380 74.42 0.21 -27.57
C SER A 380 75.30 -1.07 -27.54
N GLY A 381 74.69 -2.25 -27.66
CA GLY A 381 75.36 -3.55 -27.64
C GLY A 381 75.84 -4.01 -26.26
N LEU A 382 75.34 -3.39 -25.18
CA LEU A 382 75.73 -3.71 -23.80
C LEU A 382 74.93 -4.88 -23.20
N ILE A 383 73.73 -5.16 -23.72
CA ILE A 383 72.84 -6.24 -23.23
C ILE A 383 72.26 -7.04 -24.41
N ASP A 384 71.73 -8.24 -24.11
CA ASP A 384 71.15 -9.16 -25.10
C ASP A 384 69.62 -8.98 -25.22
N LEU A 385 69.04 -9.27 -26.40
CA LEU A 385 67.62 -9.09 -26.71
C LEU A 385 66.69 -9.86 -25.75
N VAL A 386 67.14 -11.02 -25.27
CA VAL A 386 66.40 -11.86 -24.31
C VAL A 386 66.17 -11.11 -22.98
N GLN A 387 67.08 -10.21 -22.60
CA GLN A 387 66.94 -9.42 -21.37
C GLN A 387 65.91 -8.31 -21.51
N VAL A 388 65.69 -7.79 -22.74
CA VAL A 388 64.63 -6.82 -23.06
C VAL A 388 63.26 -7.50 -23.09
N ASP A 389 63.16 -8.69 -23.70
CA ASP A 389 61.90 -9.44 -23.80
C ASP A 389 61.39 -9.98 -22.45
N LEU A 390 62.24 -10.10 -21.43
CA LEU A 390 61.81 -10.44 -20.06
C LEU A 390 61.07 -9.31 -19.33
N LEU A 391 61.23 -8.07 -19.79
CA LEU A 391 60.62 -6.86 -19.22
C LEU A 391 59.43 -6.35 -20.06
N ARG A 392 59.16 -6.98 -21.20
CA ARG A 392 58.10 -6.66 -22.14
C ARG A 392 56.87 -7.51 -21.88
#